data_AF-A0A7X3SIQ5-F1
#
_entry.id   AF-A0A7X3SIQ5-F1
#
_cell.length_a   1.000
_cell.length_b   1.000
_cell.length_c   1.000
_cell.angle_alpha   90.00
_cell.angle_beta   90.00
_cell.angle_gamma   90.00
#
_symmetry.space_group_name_H-M   'P 1'
#
loop_
_entity.id
_entity.type
_entity.pdbx_description
1 polymer ?
#
loop_
_entity_poly.entity_id
_entity_poly.type
_entity_poly.pdbx_seq_one_letter_code
_entity_poly.pdbx_strand_id
1 'polypeptide(L)'
;MKKKRFKLSPSWRKFVALIYALAPFLGYYDVPFIRKNLFVVLVFLISLFTVFPVLVKEGWSYKKGNNVLDILLPMMGLVFITGIIRPFLTGINMTSGQIYYFFLFFGTLVFSSVLFMDEKLRNLFRKYVEGITIFMSICVVVQCVMHYILNMQVEVTWAIHLPFREMMDTEIAGDIEIRTMEMYNHLFRPRAFFIEPANFAQYCSIGLVSILTQKKEYRMKAIIVTFAMIMTTSGIGIFSVILIWGGAFLLSGKGIKKKTLFGIMALAAIGIPATLYAYFRIEFIHNAVDRMLFSYDGYNSVEGRLGTWRFVRELSGIKYVIGNGYRNFPTFIRNGVVVNYYMTAITELFYCQGILGGILFCMLCVALMKKIWNRRDKSCILMVFIAIIYIIGSNLFVPYRAVLYIPFLFYLAEKDDNKENEFIDVIKGNLYEKDRINNILER
;
A
#
# COMPACT_ATOMS: atom_id res chain seq x y z
N MET A 1 23.69 21.65 -20.39
CA MET A 1 22.44 21.13 -20.99
C MET A 1 21.47 20.67 -19.90
N LYS A 2 20.29 21.30 -19.75
CA LYS A 2 19.22 20.79 -18.86
C LYS A 2 18.64 19.53 -19.51
N LYS A 3 18.92 18.34 -18.97
CA LYS A 3 18.27 17.10 -19.44
C LYS A 3 16.77 17.23 -19.26
N LYS A 4 16.00 16.99 -20.32
CA LYS A 4 14.54 16.95 -20.26
C LYS A 4 14.16 15.80 -19.32
N ARG A 5 13.34 16.09 -18.31
CA ARG A 5 12.72 15.03 -17.49
C ARG A 5 11.63 14.35 -18.33
N PHE A 6 11.48 13.03 -18.15
CA PHE A 6 10.37 12.26 -18.70
C PHE A 6 9.04 12.96 -18.41
N LYS A 7 8.24 13.20 -19.45
CA LYS A 7 6.94 13.87 -19.35
C LYS A 7 5.95 13.20 -20.28
N LEU A 8 4.83 12.75 -19.72
CA LEU A 8 3.72 12.23 -20.51
C LEU A 8 2.91 13.39 -21.12
N SER A 9 2.22 13.11 -22.23
CA SER A 9 1.22 14.02 -22.76
C SER A 9 0.01 14.12 -21.80
N PRO A 10 -0.78 15.23 -21.84
CA PRO A 10 -1.88 15.44 -20.90
C PRO A 10 -2.95 14.32 -20.88
N SER A 11 -3.28 13.75 -22.03
CA SER A 11 -4.26 12.64 -22.13
C SER A 11 -3.72 11.37 -21.48
N TRP A 12 -2.47 10.99 -21.82
CA TRP A 12 -1.80 9.85 -21.22
C TRP A 12 -1.64 9.99 -19.70
N ARG A 13 -1.37 11.19 -19.19
CA ARG A 13 -1.33 11.41 -17.72
C ARG A 13 -2.65 11.04 -17.05
N LYS A 14 -3.79 11.49 -17.59
CA LYS A 14 -5.10 11.19 -17.02
C LYS A 14 -5.38 9.69 -17.07
N PHE A 15 -5.08 9.05 -18.20
CA PHE A 15 -5.28 7.61 -18.38
C PHE A 15 -4.42 6.80 -17.40
N VAL A 16 -3.10 7.02 -17.39
CA VAL A 16 -2.16 6.30 -16.52
C VAL A 16 -2.51 6.53 -15.04
N ALA A 17 -2.79 7.77 -14.63
CA ALA A 17 -3.19 8.06 -13.24
C ALA A 17 -4.44 7.28 -12.83
N LEU A 18 -5.42 7.14 -13.72
CA LEU A 18 -6.65 6.40 -13.46
C LEU A 18 -6.38 4.89 -13.34
N ILE A 19 -5.62 4.31 -14.27
CA ILE A 19 -5.24 2.89 -14.22
C ILE A 19 -4.53 2.55 -12.91
N TYR A 20 -3.57 3.38 -12.48
CA TYR A 20 -2.90 3.18 -11.20
C TYR A 20 -3.82 3.38 -10.00
N ALA A 21 -4.71 4.36 -10.02
CA ALA A 21 -5.68 4.56 -8.94
C ALA A 21 -6.65 3.38 -8.84
N LEU A 22 -6.95 2.72 -9.95
CA LEU A 22 -7.79 1.52 -10.03
C LEU A 22 -7.02 0.20 -9.84
N ALA A 23 -5.72 0.24 -9.55
CA ALA A 23 -4.86 -0.94 -9.51
C ALA A 23 -5.43 -2.11 -8.68
N PRO A 24 -5.99 -1.91 -7.47
CA PRO A 24 -6.55 -3.01 -6.69
C PRO A 24 -7.78 -3.68 -7.30
N PHE A 25 -8.57 -2.95 -8.10
CA PHE A 25 -9.76 -3.50 -8.78
C PHE A 25 -9.33 -4.24 -10.04
N LEU A 26 -8.46 -3.61 -10.84
CA LEU A 26 -7.86 -4.24 -12.01
C LEU A 26 -7.03 -5.46 -11.64
N GLY A 27 -6.55 -5.51 -10.39
CA GLY A 27 -5.85 -6.65 -9.81
C GLY A 27 -6.74 -7.87 -9.54
N TYR A 28 -8.06 -7.78 -9.67
CA TYR A 28 -8.98 -8.92 -9.53
C TYR A 28 -9.35 -9.59 -10.84
N TYR A 29 -9.00 -8.98 -11.95
CA TYR A 29 -9.33 -9.48 -13.28
C TYR A 29 -8.08 -9.99 -13.96
N ASP A 30 -8.25 -11.04 -14.74
CA ASP A 30 -7.32 -11.58 -15.70
C ASP A 30 -7.72 -11.19 -17.13
N VAL A 31 -6.71 -11.09 -17.98
CA VAL A 31 -6.92 -11.01 -19.44
C VAL A 31 -7.28 -12.41 -19.95
N PRO A 32 -8.48 -12.64 -20.53
CA PRO A 32 -9.03 -13.98 -20.78
C PRO A 32 -8.10 -14.95 -21.53
N PHE A 33 -7.37 -14.45 -22.52
CA PHE A 33 -6.51 -15.25 -23.39
C PHE A 33 -5.09 -15.45 -22.84
N ILE A 34 -4.62 -14.60 -21.92
CA ILE A 34 -3.28 -14.73 -21.31
C ILE A 34 -3.37 -15.36 -19.91
N ARG A 35 -4.55 -15.27 -19.26
CA ARG A 35 -4.79 -15.60 -17.84
C ARG A 35 -3.76 -14.93 -16.94
N LYS A 36 -3.62 -13.62 -17.12
CA LYS A 36 -2.71 -12.75 -16.36
C LYS A 36 -3.43 -11.52 -15.89
N ASN A 37 -3.03 -11.09 -14.69
CA ASN A 37 -3.56 -9.94 -14.00
C ASN A 37 -3.65 -8.70 -14.91
N LEU A 38 -4.86 -8.18 -15.08
CA LEU A 38 -5.20 -7.10 -16.01
C LEU A 38 -4.41 -5.82 -15.70
N PHE A 39 -4.28 -5.45 -14.42
CA PHE A 39 -3.48 -4.29 -14.03
C PHE A 39 -2.05 -4.39 -14.54
N VAL A 40 -1.44 -5.55 -14.35
CA VAL A 40 -0.05 -5.77 -14.71
C VAL A 40 0.15 -5.72 -16.23
N VAL A 41 -0.74 -6.36 -16.99
CA VAL A 41 -0.69 -6.32 -18.46
C VAL A 41 -0.81 -4.88 -18.94
N LEU A 42 -1.74 -4.11 -18.37
CA LEU A 42 -1.91 -2.69 -18.70
C LEU A 42 -0.67 -1.86 -18.36
N VAL A 43 -0.06 -2.06 -17.18
CA VAL A 43 1.19 -1.37 -16.83
C VAL A 43 2.31 -1.73 -17.80
N PHE A 44 2.44 -3.01 -18.17
CA PHE A 44 3.44 -3.44 -19.12
C PHE A 44 3.25 -2.77 -20.49
N LEU A 45 2.02 -2.73 -21.00
CA LEU A 45 1.69 -2.05 -22.27
C LEU A 45 1.97 -0.55 -22.18
N ILE A 46 1.51 0.12 -21.12
CA ILE A 46 1.81 1.54 -20.88
C ILE A 46 3.33 1.76 -20.90
N SER A 47 4.08 0.89 -20.25
CA SER A 47 5.55 1.00 -20.15
C SER A 47 6.23 0.80 -21.50
N LEU A 48 5.75 -0.15 -22.31
CA LEU A 48 6.24 -0.42 -23.65
C LEU A 48 6.01 0.78 -24.59
N PHE A 49 4.86 1.44 -24.50
CA PHE A 49 4.52 2.57 -25.38
C PHE A 49 5.00 3.93 -24.88
N THR A 50 5.31 4.07 -23.59
CA THR A 50 5.65 5.38 -23.00
C THR A 50 7.06 5.43 -22.45
N VAL A 51 7.43 4.49 -21.57
CA VAL A 51 8.72 4.49 -20.88
C VAL A 51 9.84 4.01 -21.79
N PHE A 52 9.64 2.89 -22.50
CA PHE A 52 10.66 2.27 -23.34
C PHE A 52 11.17 3.19 -24.46
N PRO A 53 10.32 3.90 -25.24
CA PRO A 53 10.80 4.79 -26.29
C PRO A 53 11.61 5.97 -25.75
N VAL A 54 11.31 6.43 -24.53
CA VAL A 54 12.08 7.51 -23.90
C VAL A 54 13.43 6.98 -23.39
N LEU A 55 13.45 5.79 -22.77
CA LEU A 55 14.70 5.16 -22.34
C LEU A 55 15.65 4.88 -23.51
N VAL A 56 15.11 4.44 -24.66
CA VAL A 56 15.88 4.19 -25.88
C VAL A 56 16.39 5.48 -26.51
N LYS A 57 15.56 6.53 -26.61
CA LYS A 57 15.93 7.79 -27.30
C LYS A 57 16.86 8.68 -26.47
N GLU A 58 16.61 8.81 -25.18
CA GLU A 58 17.35 9.75 -24.34
C GLU A 58 18.54 9.09 -23.62
N GLY A 59 18.63 7.76 -23.70
CA GLY A 59 19.56 6.95 -22.91
C GLY A 59 19.20 7.00 -21.43
N TRP A 60 19.49 5.92 -20.70
CA TRP A 60 19.37 5.96 -19.25
C TRP A 60 20.51 6.77 -18.65
N SER A 61 20.33 8.09 -18.54
CA SER A 61 21.22 8.90 -17.73
C SER A 61 20.75 8.90 -16.29
N TYR A 62 21.25 7.94 -15.52
CA TYR A 62 21.11 7.98 -14.07
C TYR A 62 21.88 9.18 -13.52
N LYS A 63 21.18 10.17 -12.96
CA LYS A 63 21.83 11.15 -12.08
C LYS A 63 22.04 10.47 -10.73
N LYS A 64 23.32 10.25 -10.39
CA LYS A 64 23.76 9.88 -9.03
C LYS A 64 23.10 10.86 -8.04
N GLY A 65 22.27 10.36 -7.12
CA GLY A 65 21.45 11.18 -6.19
C GLY A 65 19.94 10.96 -6.27
N ASN A 66 19.44 10.19 -7.24
CA ASN A 66 18.03 9.78 -7.29
C ASN A 66 17.79 8.53 -6.42
N ASN A 67 18.00 8.67 -5.11
CA ASN A 67 18.25 7.55 -4.17
C ASN A 67 17.13 6.49 -4.03
N VAL A 68 15.98 6.60 -4.71
CA VAL A 68 14.96 5.54 -4.69
C VAL A 68 15.41 4.35 -5.54
N LEU A 69 16.07 4.61 -6.67
CA LEU A 69 16.64 3.55 -7.52
C LEU A 69 17.89 2.93 -6.89
N ASP A 70 18.75 3.71 -6.22
CA ASP A 70 19.89 3.20 -5.43
C ASP A 70 19.46 2.25 -4.31
N ILE A 71 18.20 2.35 -3.89
CA ILE A 71 17.61 1.54 -2.82
C ILE A 71 16.87 0.32 -3.39
N LEU A 72 16.21 0.48 -4.54
CA LEU A 72 15.56 -0.62 -5.26
C LEU A 72 16.60 -1.57 -5.87
N LEU A 73 17.76 -1.09 -6.33
CA LEU A 73 18.82 -1.90 -6.94
C LEU A 73 19.44 -2.97 -6.01
N PRO A 74 19.76 -2.69 -4.74
CA PRO A 74 20.18 -3.72 -3.79
C PRO A 74 19.09 -4.74 -3.48
N MET A 75 17.82 -4.32 -3.39
CA MET A 75 16.70 -5.25 -3.26
C MET A 75 16.54 -6.12 -4.50
N MET A 76 16.72 -5.54 -5.69
CA MET A 76 16.76 -6.29 -6.94
C MET A 76 17.87 -7.33 -6.92
N GLY A 77 19.07 -6.93 -6.50
CA GLY A 77 20.20 -7.83 -6.34
C GLY A 77 19.88 -8.97 -5.39
N LEU A 78 19.29 -8.67 -4.22
CA LEU A 78 18.93 -9.71 -3.25
C LEU A 78 17.84 -10.64 -3.77
N VAL A 79 16.75 -10.12 -4.33
CA VAL A 79 15.66 -10.95 -4.85
C VAL A 79 16.10 -11.70 -6.12
N PHE A 80 17.05 -11.17 -6.90
CA PHE A 80 17.69 -11.88 -8.00
C PHE A 80 18.62 -13.00 -7.50
N ILE A 81 19.41 -12.76 -6.45
CA ILE A 81 20.30 -13.77 -5.86
C ILE A 81 19.48 -14.91 -5.25
N THR A 82 18.47 -14.59 -4.46
CA THR A 82 17.60 -15.56 -3.77
C THR A 82 16.58 -16.21 -4.71
N GLY A 83 16.11 -15.46 -5.70
CA GLY A 83 15.12 -15.86 -6.68
C GLY A 83 15.73 -16.67 -7.81
N ILE A 84 16.84 -16.28 -8.41
CA ILE A 84 17.39 -16.91 -9.62
C ILE A 84 18.67 -17.71 -9.35
N ILE A 85 19.62 -17.12 -8.62
CA ILE A 85 20.93 -17.75 -8.40
C ILE A 85 20.81 -18.94 -7.44
N ARG A 86 20.04 -18.80 -6.36
CA ARG A 86 19.92 -19.87 -5.37
C ARG A 86 19.26 -21.15 -5.92
N PRO A 87 18.13 -21.11 -6.64
CA PRO A 87 17.57 -22.34 -7.22
C PRO A 87 18.56 -23.07 -8.11
N PHE A 88 19.37 -22.30 -8.86
CA PHE A 88 20.49 -22.82 -9.64
C PHE A 88 21.58 -23.47 -8.75
N LEU A 89 21.95 -22.85 -7.63
CA LEU A 89 22.97 -23.37 -6.69
C LEU A 89 22.49 -24.52 -5.80
N THR A 90 21.19 -24.63 -5.55
CA THR A 90 20.60 -25.59 -4.59
C THR A 90 19.87 -26.75 -5.25
N GLY A 91 19.80 -26.78 -6.59
CA GLY A 91 19.08 -27.80 -7.35
C GLY A 91 17.56 -27.76 -7.14
N ILE A 92 17.02 -26.70 -6.54
CA ILE A 92 15.58 -26.51 -6.39
C ILE A 92 15.06 -26.03 -7.75
N ASN A 93 14.19 -26.79 -8.40
CA ASN A 93 13.55 -26.35 -9.63
C ASN A 93 12.61 -25.17 -9.33
N MET A 94 12.96 -23.97 -9.80
CA MET A 94 11.96 -22.92 -9.90
C MET A 94 10.90 -23.34 -10.88
N THR A 95 9.65 -23.09 -10.50
CA THR A 95 8.60 -23.10 -11.51
C THR A 95 8.78 -21.89 -12.42
N SER A 96 8.51 -22.05 -13.71
CA SER A 96 8.47 -20.94 -14.67
C SER A 96 7.56 -19.79 -14.20
N GLY A 97 6.51 -20.12 -13.44
CA GLY A 97 5.63 -19.15 -12.78
C GLY A 97 6.35 -18.23 -11.79
N GLN A 98 7.24 -18.76 -10.95
CA GLN A 98 7.97 -17.95 -9.95
C GLN A 98 8.92 -16.95 -10.60
N ILE A 99 9.67 -17.37 -11.63
CA ILE A 99 10.56 -16.50 -12.41
C ILE A 99 9.74 -15.39 -13.07
N TYR A 100 8.62 -15.76 -13.69
CA TYR A 100 7.72 -14.81 -14.33
C TYR A 100 7.17 -13.78 -13.33
N TYR A 101 6.64 -14.21 -12.19
CA TYR A 101 6.12 -13.32 -11.15
C TYR A 101 7.19 -12.38 -10.60
N PHE A 102 8.44 -12.85 -10.49
CA PHE A 102 9.57 -12.01 -10.09
C PHE A 102 9.79 -10.85 -11.07
N PHE A 103 9.98 -11.15 -12.36
CA PHE A 103 10.18 -10.12 -13.40
C PHE A 103 8.99 -9.16 -13.50
N LEU A 104 7.79 -9.69 -13.30
CA LEU A 104 6.55 -8.96 -13.37
C LEU A 104 6.37 -7.99 -12.20
N PHE A 105 6.55 -8.45 -10.96
CA PHE A 105 6.53 -7.59 -9.78
C PHE A 105 7.60 -6.50 -9.90
N PHE A 106 8.82 -6.92 -10.24
CA PHE A 106 9.95 -6.02 -10.33
C PHE A 106 9.83 -4.99 -11.46
N GLY A 107 9.52 -5.43 -12.67
CA GLY A 107 9.30 -4.57 -13.83
C GLY A 107 8.19 -3.55 -13.55
N THR A 108 7.10 -4.00 -12.90
CA THR A 108 6.02 -3.11 -12.46
C THR A 108 6.54 -2.02 -11.51
N LEU A 109 7.38 -2.34 -10.51
CA LEU A 109 7.94 -1.33 -9.60
C LEU A 109 8.84 -0.33 -10.33
N VAL A 110 9.73 -0.79 -11.22
CA VAL A 110 10.64 0.09 -11.99
C VAL A 110 9.85 1.01 -12.90
N PHE A 111 8.94 0.45 -13.71
CA PHE A 111 8.19 1.26 -14.65
C PHE A 111 7.31 2.28 -13.94
N SER A 112 6.66 1.88 -12.84
CA SER A 112 5.93 2.81 -11.98
C SER A 112 6.83 3.93 -11.47
N SER A 113 8.03 3.59 -11.01
CA SER A 113 9.00 4.57 -10.52
C SER A 113 9.40 5.59 -11.58
N VAL A 114 9.58 5.17 -12.84
CA VAL A 114 9.87 6.08 -13.96
C VAL A 114 8.66 6.94 -14.31
N LEU A 115 7.48 6.35 -14.44
CA LEU A 115 6.23 7.06 -14.77
C LEU A 115 5.95 8.18 -13.75
N PHE A 116 6.05 7.86 -12.47
CA PHE A 116 5.80 8.81 -11.39
C PHE A 116 6.93 9.81 -11.15
N MET A 117 7.97 9.88 -12.00
CA MET A 117 8.82 11.06 -12.07
C MET A 117 8.05 12.30 -12.57
N ASP A 118 6.96 12.12 -13.34
CA ASP A 118 6.10 13.22 -13.79
C ASP A 118 5.20 13.75 -12.66
N GLU A 119 5.44 14.98 -12.22
CA GLU A 119 4.70 15.64 -11.13
C GLU A 119 3.20 15.76 -11.42
N LYS A 120 2.83 16.11 -12.66
CA LYS A 120 1.42 16.28 -13.03
C LYS A 120 0.68 14.95 -12.99
N LEU A 121 1.36 13.85 -13.35
CA LEU A 121 0.83 12.50 -13.19
C LEU A 121 0.57 12.17 -11.71
N ARG A 122 1.54 12.43 -10.83
CA ARG A 122 1.39 12.18 -9.37
C ARG A 122 0.20 12.95 -8.78
N ASN A 123 0.06 14.22 -9.13
CA ASN A 123 -1.03 15.07 -8.64
C ASN A 123 -2.40 14.58 -9.14
N LEU A 124 -2.51 14.08 -10.38
CA LEU A 124 -3.73 13.48 -10.90
C LEU A 124 -4.05 12.16 -10.20
N PHE A 125 -3.05 11.28 -10.04
CA PHE A 125 -3.21 10.00 -9.31
C PHE A 125 -3.74 10.24 -7.90
N ARG A 126 -3.15 11.21 -7.17
CA ARG A 126 -3.60 11.61 -5.83
C ARG A 126 -5.09 11.98 -5.82
N LYS A 127 -5.51 12.87 -6.73
CA LYS A 127 -6.92 13.29 -6.83
C LYS A 127 -7.87 12.13 -7.09
N TYR A 128 -7.47 11.18 -7.94
CA TYR A 128 -8.28 10.00 -8.21
C TYR A 128 -8.35 9.05 -7.02
N VAL A 129 -7.24 8.80 -6.32
CA VAL A 129 -7.24 7.98 -5.09
C VAL A 129 -8.16 8.59 -4.03
N GLU A 130 -8.11 9.91 -3.83
CA GLU A 130 -9.00 10.61 -2.90
C GLU A 130 -10.47 10.48 -3.30
N GLY A 131 -10.79 10.72 -4.57
CA GLY A 131 -12.15 10.60 -5.09
C GLY A 131 -12.71 9.18 -4.98
N ILE A 132 -11.93 8.18 -5.38
CA ILE A 132 -12.30 6.76 -5.27
C ILE A 132 -12.47 6.36 -3.81
N THR A 133 -11.58 6.79 -2.91
CA THR A 133 -11.67 6.51 -1.47
C THR A 133 -12.97 7.06 -0.87
N ILE A 134 -13.33 8.30 -1.20
CA ILE A 134 -14.58 8.93 -0.73
C ILE A 134 -15.80 8.17 -1.27
N PHE A 135 -15.80 7.88 -2.58
CA PHE A 135 -16.89 7.15 -3.23
C PHE A 135 -17.11 5.78 -2.58
N MET A 136 -16.06 5.01 -2.36
CA MET A 136 -16.17 3.70 -1.71
C MET A 136 -16.60 3.80 -0.25
N SER A 137 -16.19 4.86 0.45
CA SER A 137 -16.63 5.10 1.83
C SER A 137 -18.13 5.34 1.89
N ILE A 138 -18.68 6.08 0.92
CA ILE A 138 -20.13 6.23 0.76
C ILE A 138 -20.78 4.87 0.45
N CYS A 139 -20.18 4.06 -0.42
CA CYS A 139 -20.70 2.71 -0.72
C CYS A 139 -20.76 1.82 0.52
N VAL A 140 -19.75 1.85 1.40
CA VAL A 140 -19.77 1.13 2.69
C VAL A 140 -20.92 1.58 3.58
N VAL A 141 -21.14 2.89 3.69
CA VAL A 141 -22.28 3.44 4.47
C VAL A 141 -23.60 2.95 3.90
N VAL A 142 -23.77 3.02 2.57
CA VAL A 142 -24.96 2.52 1.88
C VAL A 142 -25.14 1.02 2.13
N GLN A 143 -24.09 0.22 2.01
CA GLN A 143 -24.10 -1.22 2.31
C GLN A 143 -24.59 -1.49 3.74
N CYS A 144 -24.11 -0.72 4.73
CA CYS A 144 -24.58 -0.84 6.11
C CYS A 144 -26.04 -0.42 6.31
N VAL A 145 -26.49 0.68 5.69
CA VAL A 145 -27.87 1.13 5.77
C VAL A 145 -28.80 0.08 5.15
N MET A 146 -28.47 -0.42 3.97
CA MET A 146 -29.25 -1.46 3.30
C MET A 146 -29.37 -2.72 4.17
N HIS A 147 -28.26 -3.16 4.76
CA HIS A 147 -28.27 -4.36 5.59
C HIS A 147 -28.98 -4.16 6.93
N TYR A 148 -28.57 -3.17 7.74
CA TYR A 148 -29.05 -3.04 9.12
C TYR A 148 -30.40 -2.30 9.26
N ILE A 149 -30.74 -1.39 8.35
CA ILE A 149 -31.98 -0.58 8.44
C ILE A 149 -33.07 -1.16 7.56
N LEU A 150 -32.73 -1.50 6.31
CA LEU A 150 -33.73 -1.99 5.35
C LEU A 150 -33.91 -3.51 5.41
N ASN A 151 -33.09 -4.21 6.22
CA ASN A 151 -33.00 -5.66 6.26
C ASN A 151 -32.87 -6.28 4.84
N MET A 152 -32.34 -5.50 3.91
CA MET A 152 -31.99 -6.00 2.59
C MET A 152 -30.71 -6.78 2.81
N GLN A 153 -30.87 -8.10 2.90
CA GLN A 153 -29.75 -8.94 2.59
C GLN A 153 -29.34 -8.53 1.18
N VAL A 154 -28.18 -7.91 1.07
CA VAL A 154 -27.56 -7.63 -0.22
C VAL A 154 -27.08 -9.00 -0.76
N GLU A 155 -27.99 -9.98 -0.85
CA GLU A 155 -27.91 -11.19 -1.67
C GLU A 155 -27.74 -10.84 -3.14
N VAL A 156 -27.84 -9.54 -3.47
CA VAL A 156 -27.28 -8.91 -4.64
C VAL A 156 -25.81 -9.32 -4.77
N THR A 157 -25.69 -10.47 -5.42
CA THR A 157 -24.53 -11.13 -5.98
C THR A 157 -23.42 -10.12 -6.21
N TRP A 158 -22.22 -10.43 -5.74
CA TRP A 158 -20.97 -9.77 -6.10
C TRP A 158 -20.89 -9.29 -7.56
N ALA A 159 -21.59 -9.96 -8.47
CA ALA A 159 -21.83 -9.57 -9.86
C ALA A 159 -22.26 -8.10 -10.06
N ILE A 160 -23.01 -7.48 -9.13
CA ILE A 160 -23.39 -6.06 -9.27
C ILE A 160 -22.22 -5.13 -8.87
N HIS A 161 -21.35 -5.56 -7.96
CA HIS A 161 -20.24 -4.76 -7.45
C HIS A 161 -18.92 -4.97 -8.21
N LEU A 162 -18.79 -6.11 -8.88
CA LEU A 162 -17.63 -6.47 -9.67
C LEU A 162 -18.09 -6.90 -11.07
N PRO A 163 -18.13 -5.96 -12.04
CA PRO A 163 -18.51 -6.30 -13.41
C PRO A 163 -17.50 -7.27 -14.03
N PHE A 164 -17.89 -8.02 -15.06
CA PHE A 164 -16.99 -8.96 -15.78
C PHE A 164 -16.51 -10.14 -14.93
N ARG A 165 -17.43 -10.85 -14.26
CA ARG A 165 -17.14 -12.07 -13.48
C ARG A 165 -16.33 -13.12 -14.27
N GLU A 166 -16.60 -13.27 -15.56
CA GLU A 166 -15.89 -14.21 -16.44
C GLU A 166 -14.40 -13.87 -16.63
N MET A 167 -14.04 -12.61 -16.40
CA MET A 167 -12.65 -12.15 -16.44
C MET A 167 -11.98 -12.21 -15.07
N MET A 168 -12.65 -12.64 -13.99
CA MET A 168 -12.00 -12.70 -12.68
C MET A 168 -10.91 -13.76 -12.65
N ASP A 169 -9.85 -13.46 -11.89
CA ASP A 169 -8.84 -14.45 -11.53
C ASP A 169 -9.53 -15.68 -10.87
N THR A 170 -9.11 -16.88 -11.26
CA THR A 170 -9.78 -18.13 -10.88
C THR A 170 -9.70 -18.42 -9.37
N GLU A 171 -8.62 -18.02 -8.69
CA GLU A 171 -8.51 -18.17 -7.24
C GLU A 171 -9.48 -17.21 -6.55
N ILE A 172 -9.57 -15.97 -7.06
CA ILE A 172 -10.50 -14.95 -6.57
C ILE A 172 -11.97 -15.34 -6.82
N ALA A 173 -12.28 -15.87 -8.00
CA ALA A 173 -13.63 -16.31 -8.35
C ALA A 173 -14.07 -17.47 -7.45
N GLY A 174 -13.17 -18.44 -7.20
CA GLY A 174 -13.42 -19.52 -6.25
C GLY A 174 -13.61 -19.02 -4.82
N ASP A 175 -12.81 -18.05 -4.38
CA ASP A 175 -12.99 -17.41 -3.06
C ASP A 175 -14.33 -16.67 -2.96
N ILE A 176 -14.79 -16.01 -4.02
CA ILE A 176 -16.09 -15.29 -4.06
C ILE A 176 -17.27 -16.27 -4.02
N GLU A 177 -17.19 -17.38 -4.75
CA GLU A 177 -18.24 -18.41 -4.81
C GLU A 177 -18.40 -19.15 -3.48
N ILE A 178 -17.28 -19.42 -2.80
CA ILE A 178 -17.27 -20.06 -1.49
C ILE A 178 -17.67 -19.08 -0.38
N ARG A 179 -17.35 -17.79 -0.54
CA ARG A 179 -17.67 -16.71 0.40
C ARG A 179 -18.94 -15.94 -0.01
N THR A 180 -20.03 -16.69 -0.27
CA THR A 180 -21.40 -16.14 -0.19
C THR A 180 -21.49 -15.26 1.05
N MET A 181 -21.93 -14.00 0.89
CA MET A 181 -21.76 -12.90 1.84
C MET A 181 -21.49 -13.38 3.26
N GLU A 182 -20.21 -13.42 3.64
CA GLU A 182 -19.77 -13.93 4.93
C GLU A 182 -20.45 -13.13 6.05
N MET A 183 -21.61 -13.62 6.51
CA MET A 183 -21.91 -13.66 7.93
C MET A 183 -20.84 -14.54 8.57
N TYR A 184 -19.62 -14.00 8.69
CA TYR A 184 -18.61 -14.63 9.52
C TYR A 184 -19.04 -14.33 10.95
N ASN A 185 -19.51 -15.37 11.66
CA ASN A 185 -20.04 -15.25 13.01
C ASN A 185 -21.21 -14.24 13.08
N HIS A 186 -22.16 -14.32 12.14
CA HIS A 186 -23.36 -13.45 12.10
C HIS A 186 -23.09 -11.94 11.96
N LEU A 187 -21.86 -11.52 11.64
CA LEU A 187 -21.49 -10.12 11.50
C LEU A 187 -21.46 -9.69 10.02
N PHE A 188 -22.27 -8.71 9.64
CA PHE A 188 -22.18 -8.11 8.31
C PHE A 188 -20.95 -7.21 8.18
N ARG A 189 -20.21 -7.40 7.09
CA ARG A 189 -18.91 -6.75 6.85
C ARG A 189 -18.91 -6.01 5.52
N PRO A 190 -19.25 -4.72 5.53
CA PRO A 190 -19.22 -3.93 4.31
C PRO A 190 -17.77 -3.79 3.83
N ARG A 191 -17.58 -3.81 2.52
CA ARG A 191 -16.25 -3.80 1.88
C ARG A 191 -16.21 -3.02 0.57
N ALA A 192 -17.26 -2.25 0.26
CA ALA A 192 -17.49 -1.63 -1.03
C ALA A 192 -17.34 -2.67 -2.16
N PHE A 193 -16.33 -2.52 -3.01
CA PHE A 193 -16.03 -3.41 -4.14
C PHE A 193 -14.86 -4.37 -3.87
N PHE A 194 -14.34 -4.44 -2.63
CA PHE A 194 -13.20 -5.30 -2.32
C PHE A 194 -13.60 -6.69 -1.91
N ILE A 195 -12.69 -7.65 -2.11
CA ILE A 195 -12.91 -9.02 -1.65
C ILE A 195 -12.90 -9.11 -0.12
N GLU A 196 -12.02 -8.34 0.53
CA GLU A 196 -11.90 -8.30 2.00
C GLU A 196 -12.00 -6.87 2.52
N PRO A 197 -12.63 -6.66 3.68
CA PRO A 197 -12.57 -5.40 4.44
C PRO A 197 -11.14 -4.87 4.67
N ALA A 198 -10.16 -5.76 4.82
CA ALA A 198 -8.75 -5.39 4.98
C ALA A 198 -8.17 -4.72 3.73
N ASN A 199 -8.55 -5.17 2.53
CA ASN A 199 -8.11 -4.59 1.26
C ASN A 199 -8.75 -3.20 1.07
N PHE A 200 -10.03 -3.04 1.44
CA PHE A 200 -10.69 -1.74 1.48
C PHE A 200 -9.95 -0.76 2.40
N ALA A 201 -9.66 -1.18 3.64
CA ALA A 201 -8.92 -0.35 4.58
C ALA A 201 -7.52 0.01 4.06
N GLN A 202 -6.84 -0.93 3.40
CA GLN A 202 -5.51 -0.71 2.82
C GLN A 202 -5.52 0.40 1.78
N TYR A 203 -6.49 0.39 0.88
CA TYR A 203 -6.62 1.47 -0.10
C TYR A 203 -7.03 2.79 0.55
N CYS A 204 -8.07 2.76 1.41
CA CYS A 204 -8.63 3.96 2.02
C CYS A 204 -7.64 4.66 2.96
N SER A 205 -6.71 3.93 3.57
CA SER A 205 -5.63 4.52 4.38
C SER A 205 -4.75 5.47 3.58
N ILE A 206 -4.46 5.14 2.32
CA ILE A 206 -3.69 5.99 1.40
C ILE A 206 -4.49 7.27 1.08
N GLY A 207 -5.77 7.11 0.72
CA GLY A 207 -6.66 8.24 0.51
C GLY A 207 -6.81 9.12 1.75
N LEU A 208 -6.96 8.53 2.94
CA LEU A 208 -7.13 9.24 4.21
C LEU A 208 -5.90 10.08 4.57
N VAL A 209 -4.69 9.52 4.45
CA VAL A 209 -3.45 10.32 4.61
C VAL A 209 -3.43 11.45 3.61
N SER A 210 -3.72 11.14 2.35
CA SER A 210 -3.72 12.14 1.29
C SER A 210 -4.67 13.30 1.59
N ILE A 211 -5.88 13.04 2.09
CA ILE A 211 -6.88 14.04 2.47
C ILE A 211 -6.43 14.83 3.70
N LEU A 212 -5.93 14.15 4.74
CA LEU A 212 -5.57 14.78 6.02
C LEU A 212 -4.36 15.72 5.93
N THR A 213 -3.48 15.50 4.96
CA THR A 213 -2.34 16.39 4.73
C THR A 213 -2.65 17.59 3.85
N GLN A 214 -3.90 17.76 3.42
CA GLN A 214 -4.38 18.97 2.72
C GLN A 214 -4.94 20.05 3.68
N LYS A 215 -5.52 21.10 3.10
CA LYS A 215 -6.10 22.26 3.81
C LYS A 215 -7.26 21.85 4.74
N LYS A 216 -7.64 22.74 5.66
CA LYS A 216 -8.70 22.52 6.67
C LYS A 216 -10.06 22.11 6.08
N GLU A 217 -10.38 22.52 4.86
CA GLU A 217 -11.63 22.22 4.15
C GLU A 217 -11.86 20.73 3.87
N TYR A 218 -10.83 19.90 3.95
CA TYR A 218 -10.89 18.47 3.66
C TYR A 218 -11.27 17.59 4.88
N ARG A 219 -11.59 18.20 6.04
CA ARG A 219 -11.89 17.47 7.28
C ARG A 219 -13.14 16.60 7.21
N MET A 220 -14.20 17.05 6.54
CA MET A 220 -15.43 16.25 6.44
C MET A 220 -15.22 14.99 5.61
N LYS A 221 -14.46 15.10 4.51
CA LYS A 221 -14.06 13.96 3.67
C LYS A 221 -13.26 12.94 4.50
N ALA A 222 -12.30 13.41 5.32
CA ALA A 222 -11.53 12.53 6.19
C ALA A 222 -12.40 11.82 7.24
N ILE A 223 -13.40 12.49 7.80
CA ILE A 223 -14.35 11.90 8.76
C ILE A 223 -15.19 10.79 8.09
N ILE A 224 -15.73 11.05 6.90
CA ILE A 224 -16.51 10.05 6.14
C ILE A 224 -15.67 8.80 5.89
N VAL A 225 -14.43 8.97 5.42
CA VAL A 225 -13.51 7.85 5.16
C VAL A 225 -13.16 7.10 6.44
N THR A 226 -12.90 7.83 7.53
CA THR A 226 -12.60 7.25 8.85
C THR A 226 -13.76 6.40 9.36
N PHE A 227 -14.98 6.92 9.28
CA PHE A 227 -16.18 6.22 9.74
C PHE A 227 -16.41 4.95 8.91
N ALA A 228 -16.31 5.05 7.57
CA ALA A 228 -16.44 3.88 6.71
C ALA A 228 -15.39 2.80 7.02
N MET A 229 -14.12 3.17 7.26
CA MET A 229 -13.08 2.21 7.66
C MET A 229 -13.43 1.49 8.96
N ILE A 230 -13.96 2.19 9.96
CA ILE A 230 -14.39 1.58 11.23
C ILE A 230 -15.60 0.65 11.01
N MET A 231 -16.59 1.06 10.21
CA MET A 231 -17.78 0.26 9.90
C MET A 231 -17.47 -1.08 9.23
N THR A 232 -16.32 -1.20 8.56
CA THR A 232 -15.90 -2.48 7.95
C THR A 232 -15.50 -3.55 8.97
N THR A 233 -15.43 -3.21 10.26
CA THR A 233 -15.02 -4.08 11.38
C THR A 233 -13.69 -4.81 11.13
N SER A 234 -12.84 -4.21 10.30
CA SER A 234 -11.53 -4.71 9.97
C SER A 234 -10.52 -4.24 11.02
N GLY A 235 -9.93 -5.17 11.79
CA GLY A 235 -8.97 -4.83 12.83
C GLY A 235 -7.77 -4.02 12.31
N ILE A 236 -7.25 -4.39 11.13
CA ILE A 236 -6.17 -3.61 10.49
C ILE A 236 -6.65 -2.21 10.07
N GLY A 237 -7.92 -2.06 9.66
CA GLY A 237 -8.49 -0.77 9.30
C GLY A 237 -8.68 0.16 10.49
N ILE A 238 -9.21 -0.36 11.60
CA ILE A 238 -9.34 0.39 12.86
C ILE A 238 -7.95 0.83 13.35
N PHE A 239 -6.97 -0.08 13.33
CA PHE A 239 -5.60 0.24 13.73
C PHE A 239 -4.96 1.30 12.81
N SER A 240 -5.16 1.20 11.50
CA SER A 240 -4.70 2.22 10.54
C SER A 240 -5.33 3.58 10.79
N VAL A 241 -6.63 3.67 11.10
CA VAL A 241 -7.29 4.93 11.47
C VAL A 241 -6.63 5.57 12.68
N ILE A 242 -6.41 4.80 13.76
CA ILE A 242 -5.78 5.28 14.99
C ILE A 242 -4.38 5.83 14.69
N LEU A 243 -3.59 5.11 13.91
CA LEU A 243 -2.23 5.52 13.59
C LEU A 243 -2.16 6.71 12.63
N ILE A 244 -3.08 6.81 11.67
CA ILE A 244 -3.15 7.95 10.75
C ILE A 244 -3.50 9.23 11.50
N TRP A 245 -4.56 9.21 12.30
CA TRP A 245 -4.99 10.37 13.08
C TRP A 245 -3.98 10.72 14.18
N GLY A 246 -3.51 9.71 14.92
CA GLY A 246 -2.48 9.88 15.95
C GLY A 246 -1.18 10.42 15.37
N GLY A 247 -0.71 9.86 14.26
CA GLY A 247 0.48 10.34 13.57
C GLY A 247 0.30 11.75 13.01
N ALA A 248 -0.85 12.05 12.38
CA ALA A 248 -1.13 13.40 11.88
C ALA A 248 -1.16 14.44 13.01
N PHE A 249 -1.70 14.06 14.17
CA PHE A 249 -1.71 14.88 15.37
C PHE A 249 -0.29 15.11 15.91
N LEU A 250 0.52 14.05 16.08
CA LEU A 250 1.91 14.14 16.55
C LEU A 250 2.77 14.99 15.59
N LEU A 251 2.63 14.77 14.28
CA LEU A 251 3.35 15.52 13.26
C LEU A 251 2.87 16.97 13.13
N SER A 252 1.71 17.34 13.69
CA SER A 252 1.23 18.72 13.66
C SER A 252 2.13 19.68 14.43
N GLY A 253 3.00 19.17 15.33
CA GLY A 253 3.95 19.96 16.13
C GLY A 253 3.27 20.87 17.16
N LYS A 254 1.94 20.83 17.24
CA LYS A 254 1.17 21.49 18.28
C LYS A 254 1.30 20.60 19.51
N GLY A 255 2.08 21.04 20.49
CA GLY A 255 2.11 20.38 21.79
C GLY A 255 0.68 20.12 22.29
N ILE A 256 0.47 19.02 23.00
CA ILE A 256 -0.85 18.66 23.52
C ILE A 256 -1.22 19.70 24.58
N LYS A 257 -2.18 20.57 24.26
CA LYS A 257 -2.71 21.51 25.25
C LYS A 257 -3.31 20.70 26.41
N LYS A 258 -3.12 21.14 27.66
CA LYS A 258 -3.70 20.48 28.85
C LYS A 258 -5.20 20.19 28.69
N LYS A 259 -5.96 21.11 28.07
CA LYS A 259 -7.39 20.93 27.75
C LYS A 259 -7.66 19.78 26.78
N THR A 260 -6.80 19.58 25.78
CA THR A 260 -6.91 18.46 24.83
C THR A 260 -6.52 17.15 25.49
N LEU A 261 -5.47 17.13 26.32
CA LEU A 261 -5.08 15.95 27.08
C LEU A 261 -6.21 15.53 28.04
N PHE A 262 -6.76 16.48 28.79
CA PHE A 262 -7.90 16.25 29.67
C PHE A 262 -9.12 15.75 28.88
N GLY A 263 -9.40 16.33 27.71
CA GLY A 263 -10.46 15.85 26.83
C GLY A 263 -10.25 14.41 26.35
N ILE A 264 -9.03 14.03 25.98
CA ILE A 264 -8.69 12.64 25.60
C ILE A 264 -8.85 11.70 26.79
N MET A 265 -8.35 12.10 27.97
CA MET A 265 -8.47 11.30 29.20
C MET A 265 -9.93 11.14 29.62
N ALA A 266 -10.75 12.20 29.54
CA ALA A 266 -12.18 12.14 29.83
C ALA A 266 -12.91 11.27 28.80
N LEU A 267 -12.58 11.40 27.50
CA LEU A 267 -13.14 10.54 26.46
C LEU A 267 -12.75 9.07 26.67
N ALA A 268 -11.52 8.79 27.11
CA ALA A 268 -11.08 7.43 27.43
C ALA A 268 -11.79 6.90 28.70
N ALA A 269 -11.89 7.73 29.74
CA ALA A 269 -12.54 7.38 31.00
C ALA A 269 -14.03 7.09 30.84
N ILE A 270 -14.71 7.71 29.87
CA ILE A 270 -16.11 7.43 29.53
C ILE A 270 -16.21 6.34 28.46
N GLY A 271 -15.38 6.44 27.42
CA GLY A 271 -15.43 5.58 26.24
C GLY A 271 -15.03 4.13 26.53
N ILE A 272 -14.07 3.89 27.42
CA ILE A 272 -13.67 2.52 27.80
C ILE A 272 -14.81 1.83 28.55
N PRO A 273 -15.38 2.38 29.64
CA PRO A 273 -16.56 1.79 30.29
C PRO A 273 -17.77 1.66 29.37
N ALA A 274 -18.04 2.65 28.51
CA ALA A 274 -19.14 2.58 27.56
C ALA A 274 -18.94 1.46 26.53
N THR A 275 -17.73 1.28 26.02
CA THR A 275 -17.39 0.18 25.09
C THR A 275 -17.47 -1.16 25.79
N LEU A 276 -17.01 -1.27 27.04
CA LEU A 276 -17.15 -2.49 27.84
C LEU A 276 -18.61 -2.83 28.10
N TYR A 277 -19.42 -1.84 28.51
CA TYR A 277 -20.86 -2.02 28.69
C TYR A 277 -21.51 -2.47 27.38
N ALA A 278 -21.18 -1.82 26.27
CA ALA A 278 -21.71 -2.14 24.96
C ALA A 278 -21.27 -3.54 24.49
N TYR A 279 -20.06 -3.98 24.80
CA TYR A 279 -19.58 -5.34 24.55
C TYR A 279 -20.43 -6.39 25.27
N PHE A 280 -20.84 -6.16 26.51
CA PHE A 280 -21.69 -7.10 27.25
C PHE A 280 -23.18 -7.03 26.90
N ARG A 281 -23.63 -5.99 26.17
CA ARG A 281 -25.06 -5.72 25.93
C ARG A 281 -25.47 -5.73 24.47
N ILE A 282 -24.54 -5.48 23.56
CA ILE A 282 -24.82 -5.34 22.13
C ILE A 282 -24.09 -6.49 21.41
N GLU A 283 -24.86 -7.46 20.94
CA GLU A 283 -24.37 -8.67 20.28
C GLU A 283 -23.41 -8.34 19.12
N PHE A 284 -23.71 -7.32 18.31
CA PHE A 284 -22.82 -6.85 17.24
C PHE A 284 -21.41 -6.48 17.76
N ILE A 285 -21.33 -5.78 18.90
CA ILE A 285 -20.05 -5.35 19.48
C ILE A 285 -19.34 -6.55 20.11
N HIS A 286 -20.09 -7.42 20.79
CA HIS A 286 -19.58 -8.68 21.30
C HIS A 286 -18.90 -9.49 20.18
N ASN A 287 -19.63 -9.80 19.12
CA ASN A 287 -19.14 -10.60 17.99
C ASN A 287 -17.96 -9.93 17.25
N ALA A 288 -17.97 -8.60 17.13
CA ALA A 288 -16.88 -7.85 16.50
C ALA A 288 -15.59 -7.91 17.34
N VAL A 289 -15.69 -7.75 18.66
CA VAL A 289 -14.55 -7.83 19.59
C VAL A 289 -14.04 -9.27 19.69
N ASP A 290 -14.94 -10.24 19.82
CA ASP A 290 -14.60 -11.66 19.91
C ASP A 290 -13.81 -12.11 18.70
N ARG A 291 -14.28 -11.80 17.50
CA ARG A 291 -13.52 -12.09 16.28
C ARG A 291 -12.12 -11.46 16.26
N MET A 292 -11.97 -10.28 16.83
CA MET A 292 -10.69 -9.58 16.86
C MET A 292 -9.72 -10.17 17.87
N LEU A 293 -10.18 -10.56 19.06
CA LEU A 293 -9.33 -10.89 20.21
C LEU A 293 -9.40 -12.36 20.65
N PHE A 294 -10.52 -13.04 20.43
CA PHE A 294 -10.80 -14.37 20.94
C PHE A 294 -11.00 -15.38 19.79
N SER A 295 -10.55 -16.62 19.99
CA SER A 295 -10.71 -17.70 19.01
C SER A 295 -12.12 -18.24 19.04
N TYR A 296 -12.88 -18.03 17.98
CA TYR A 296 -14.10 -18.80 17.69
C TYR A 296 -13.73 -19.88 16.66
N ASP A 297 -14.10 -21.14 16.91
CA ASP A 297 -13.71 -22.31 16.08
C ASP A 297 -12.19 -22.51 15.89
N GLY A 298 -11.38 -22.11 16.88
CA GLY A 298 -9.94 -22.32 16.89
C GLY A 298 -9.12 -21.41 15.95
N TYR A 299 -9.73 -20.35 15.38
CA TYR A 299 -9.04 -19.36 14.56
C TYR A 299 -9.58 -17.95 14.80
N ASN A 300 -8.74 -17.03 15.32
CA ASN A 300 -9.09 -15.61 15.40
C ASN A 300 -8.46 -14.80 14.25
N SER A 301 -8.85 -13.53 14.09
CA SER A 301 -8.33 -12.69 13.00
C SER A 301 -6.83 -12.38 13.12
N VAL A 302 -6.27 -12.42 14.32
CA VAL A 302 -4.83 -12.27 14.57
C VAL A 302 -4.09 -13.53 14.12
N GLU A 303 -4.58 -14.71 14.46
CA GLU A 303 -4.09 -16.01 14.03
C GLU A 303 -4.24 -16.22 12.51
N GLY A 304 -5.32 -15.73 11.92
CA GLY A 304 -5.49 -15.67 10.46
C GLY A 304 -4.42 -14.86 9.73
N ARG A 305 -3.71 -13.96 10.42
CA ARG A 305 -2.61 -13.16 9.85
C ARG A 305 -1.22 -13.60 10.35
N LEU A 306 -1.12 -14.10 11.58
CA LEU A 306 0.15 -14.43 12.23
C LEU A 306 0.40 -15.94 12.35
N GLY A 307 -0.61 -16.79 12.18
CA GLY A 307 -0.49 -18.25 12.35
C GLY A 307 0.51 -18.89 11.41
N THR A 308 0.72 -18.31 10.23
CA THR A 308 1.73 -18.77 9.25
C THR A 308 3.17 -18.48 9.67
N TRP A 309 3.41 -17.74 10.75
CA TRP A 309 4.76 -17.62 11.33
C TRP A 309 5.34 -18.96 11.80
N ARG A 310 4.50 -19.97 12.06
CA ARG A 310 4.98 -21.33 12.35
C ARG A 310 5.94 -21.86 11.27
N PHE A 311 5.62 -21.60 9.99
CA PHE A 311 6.44 -22.03 8.86
C PHE A 311 7.81 -21.36 8.83
N VAL A 312 7.92 -20.13 9.35
CA VAL A 312 9.21 -19.44 9.50
C VAL A 312 10.03 -20.06 10.63
N ARG A 313 9.39 -20.44 11.74
CA ARG A 313 10.06 -21.09 12.89
C ARG A 313 10.56 -22.51 12.54
N GLU A 314 9.91 -23.17 11.60
CA GLU A 314 10.28 -24.49 11.09
C GLU A 314 11.46 -24.45 10.09
N LEU A 315 11.89 -23.26 9.65
CA LEU A 315 13.08 -23.15 8.80
C LEU A 315 14.34 -23.52 9.57
N SER A 316 15.17 -24.40 9.00
CA SER A 316 16.43 -24.83 9.58
C SER A 316 17.61 -24.73 8.62
N GLY A 317 18.83 -24.70 9.17
CA GLY A 317 20.07 -24.65 8.40
C GLY A 317 20.14 -23.48 7.43
N ILE A 318 20.55 -23.75 6.18
CA ILE A 318 20.66 -22.72 5.15
C ILE A 318 19.31 -22.05 4.83
N LYS A 319 18.19 -22.79 4.93
CA LYS A 319 16.85 -22.25 4.66
C LYS A 319 16.43 -21.18 5.67
N TYR A 320 16.93 -21.22 6.89
CA TYR A 320 16.70 -20.15 7.87
C TYR A 320 17.40 -18.85 7.44
N VAL A 321 18.61 -18.96 6.88
CA VAL A 321 19.42 -17.80 6.49
C VAL A 321 18.88 -17.13 5.21
N ILE A 322 18.61 -17.92 4.17
CA ILE A 322 18.27 -17.43 2.83
C ILE A 322 16.84 -17.76 2.37
N GLY A 323 16.02 -18.35 3.24
CA GLY A 323 14.58 -18.62 3.04
C GLY A 323 14.26 -19.93 2.33
N ASN A 324 13.08 -20.06 1.72
CA ASN A 324 12.66 -21.19 0.87
C ASN A 324 12.57 -20.86 -0.63
N GLY A 325 12.92 -19.64 -1.04
CA GLY A 325 12.82 -19.18 -2.42
C GLY A 325 11.58 -18.32 -2.66
N TYR A 326 11.66 -17.42 -3.64
CA TYR A 326 10.60 -16.44 -3.94
C TYR A 326 9.29 -17.14 -4.30
N ARG A 327 8.19 -16.76 -3.63
CA ARG A 327 6.83 -17.29 -3.86
C ARG A 327 6.74 -18.82 -3.75
N ASN A 328 7.65 -19.47 -3.01
CA ASN A 328 7.57 -20.88 -2.71
C ASN A 328 6.73 -21.11 -1.46
N PHE A 329 5.43 -20.82 -1.53
CA PHE A 329 4.55 -20.91 -0.37
C PHE A 329 4.26 -22.37 0.03
N PRO A 330 4.04 -22.65 1.31
CA PRO A 330 3.46 -23.92 1.72
C PRO A 330 2.06 -24.03 1.11
N THR A 331 1.70 -25.25 0.70
CA THR A 331 0.39 -25.55 0.12
C THR A 331 -0.39 -26.53 0.99
N PHE A 332 -1.71 -26.53 0.83
CA PHE A 332 -2.61 -27.51 1.41
C PHE A 332 -3.70 -27.88 0.40
N ILE A 333 -4.36 -29.01 0.60
CA ILE A 333 -5.44 -29.45 -0.28
C ILE A 333 -6.76 -28.98 0.33
N ARG A 334 -7.54 -28.20 -0.43
CA ARG A 334 -8.90 -27.78 -0.09
C ARG A 334 -9.83 -28.18 -1.23
N ASN A 335 -10.82 -29.01 -0.94
CA ASN A 335 -11.79 -29.52 -1.94
C ASN A 335 -11.12 -30.10 -3.20
N GLY A 336 -10.04 -30.87 -3.02
CA GLY A 336 -9.28 -31.47 -4.14
C GLY A 336 -8.38 -30.50 -4.92
N VAL A 337 -8.35 -29.21 -4.56
CA VAL A 337 -7.49 -28.20 -5.18
C VAL A 337 -6.31 -27.89 -4.26
N VAL A 338 -5.10 -27.80 -4.83
CA VAL A 338 -3.91 -27.35 -4.11
C VAL A 338 -3.97 -25.83 -3.98
N VAL A 339 -4.03 -25.34 -2.73
CA VAL A 339 -4.14 -23.93 -2.39
C VAL A 339 -2.93 -23.50 -1.56
N ASN A 340 -2.44 -22.28 -1.78
CA ASN A 340 -1.35 -21.70 -0.99
C ASN A 340 -1.85 -21.23 0.37
N TYR A 341 -1.06 -21.44 1.43
CA TYR A 341 -1.32 -20.77 2.70
C TYR A 341 -1.18 -19.25 2.53
N TYR A 342 -2.17 -18.51 3.05
CA TYR A 342 -2.09 -17.05 3.11
C TYR A 342 -0.90 -16.62 3.98
N MET A 343 -0.03 -15.76 3.46
CA MET A 343 1.05 -15.14 4.22
C MET A 343 0.93 -13.62 4.16
N THR A 344 1.18 -12.96 5.29
CA THR A 344 1.44 -11.51 5.29
C THR A 344 2.78 -11.23 4.63
N ALA A 345 2.99 -10.00 4.16
CA ALA A 345 4.22 -9.63 3.46
C ALA A 345 5.47 -9.83 4.33
N ILE A 346 5.39 -9.58 5.64
CA ILE A 346 6.51 -9.85 6.55
C ILE A 346 6.78 -11.36 6.67
N THR A 347 5.74 -12.19 6.80
CA THR A 347 5.92 -13.65 6.90
C THR A 347 6.43 -14.21 5.58
N GLU A 348 5.89 -13.77 4.44
CA GLU A 348 6.39 -14.10 3.11
C GLU A 348 7.87 -13.72 2.98
N LEU A 349 8.26 -12.52 3.43
CA LEU A 349 9.65 -12.08 3.38
C LEU A 349 10.58 -13.01 4.17
N PHE A 350 10.29 -13.26 5.44
CA PHE A 350 11.14 -14.14 6.24
C PHE A 350 11.10 -15.59 5.77
N TYR A 351 9.94 -16.08 5.32
CA TYR A 351 9.80 -17.45 4.85
C TYR A 351 10.52 -17.68 3.52
N CYS A 352 10.29 -16.81 2.53
CA CYS A 352 10.84 -16.96 1.19
C CYS A 352 12.29 -16.47 1.09
N GLN A 353 12.67 -15.43 1.83
CA GLN A 353 13.98 -14.75 1.73
C GLN A 353 14.89 -14.95 2.95
N GLY A 354 14.40 -15.61 4.00
CA GLY A 354 15.16 -15.88 5.22
C GLY A 354 15.43 -14.64 6.04
N ILE A 355 16.22 -14.83 7.10
CA ILE A 355 16.61 -13.72 7.97
C ILE A 355 17.42 -12.65 7.23
N LEU A 356 18.23 -13.04 6.23
CA LEU A 356 19.03 -12.11 5.45
C LEU A 356 18.15 -11.14 4.65
N GLY A 357 17.11 -11.65 3.97
CA GLY A 357 16.14 -10.82 3.28
C GLY A 357 15.39 -9.90 4.24
N GLY A 358 15.02 -10.40 5.42
CA GLY A 358 14.42 -9.60 6.49
C GLY A 358 15.30 -8.43 6.95
N ILE A 359 16.58 -8.68 7.23
CA ILE A 359 17.54 -7.65 7.66
C ILE A 359 17.70 -6.58 6.58
N LEU A 360 17.89 -6.99 5.32
CA LEU A 360 18.09 -6.05 4.23
C LEU A 360 16.84 -5.21 3.95
N PHE A 361 15.66 -5.79 4.12
CA PHE A 361 14.41 -5.03 4.08
C PHE A 361 14.27 -4.04 5.25
N CYS A 362 14.68 -4.41 6.46
CA CYS A 362 14.70 -3.48 7.61
C CYS A 362 15.69 -2.33 7.38
N MET A 363 16.89 -2.61 6.88
CA MET A 363 17.89 -1.60 6.52
C MET A 363 17.34 -0.61 5.48
N LEU A 364 16.65 -1.13 4.47
CA LEU A 364 15.91 -0.35 3.49
C LEU A 364 14.88 0.57 4.15
N CYS A 365 14.03 0.03 5.02
CA CYS A 365 13.00 0.82 5.69
C CYS A 365 13.62 1.94 6.54
N VAL A 366 14.71 1.65 7.26
CA VAL A 366 15.47 2.65 8.03
C VAL A 366 16.08 3.71 7.12
N ALA A 367 16.68 3.33 5.99
CA ALA A 367 17.26 4.27 5.03
C ALA A 367 16.19 5.21 4.44
N LEU A 368 15.04 4.65 4.06
CA LEU A 368 13.89 5.42 3.59
C LEU A 368 13.35 6.35 4.67
N MET A 369 13.17 5.85 5.90
CA MET A 369 12.68 6.63 7.03
C MET A 369 13.63 7.78 7.39
N LYS A 370 14.94 7.54 7.44
CA LYS A 370 15.94 8.60 7.69
C LYS A 370 15.85 9.70 6.64
N LYS A 371 15.73 9.32 5.37
CA LYS A 371 15.58 10.26 4.25
C LYS A 371 14.28 11.07 4.36
N ILE A 372 13.17 10.41 4.68
CA ILE A 372 11.86 11.04 4.84
C ILE A 372 11.85 12.00 6.05
N TRP A 373 12.39 11.54 7.18
CA TRP A 373 12.44 12.28 8.42
C TRP A 373 13.21 13.60 8.28
N ASN A 374 14.38 13.54 7.63
CA ASN A 374 15.19 14.72 7.34
C ASN A 374 14.43 15.76 6.50
N ARG A 375 13.50 15.32 5.65
CA ARG A 375 12.68 16.20 4.80
C ARG A 375 11.43 16.75 5.50
N ARG A 376 11.07 16.22 6.67
CA ARG A 376 9.89 16.59 7.47
C ARG A 376 8.56 16.58 6.68
N ASP A 377 8.44 15.74 5.64
CA ASP A 377 7.21 15.63 4.87
C ASP A 377 6.20 14.70 5.57
N LYS A 378 5.19 15.31 6.19
CA LYS A 378 4.22 14.60 7.03
C LYS A 378 3.46 13.52 6.29
N SER A 379 3.09 13.75 5.03
CA SER A 379 2.35 12.77 4.22
C SER A 379 3.19 11.53 4.00
N CYS A 380 4.46 11.71 3.67
CA CYS A 380 5.36 10.61 3.39
C CYS A 380 5.72 9.81 4.65
N ILE A 381 5.89 10.50 5.79
CA ILE A 381 6.08 9.84 7.09
C ILE A 381 4.88 8.93 7.39
N LEU A 382 3.66 9.46 7.28
CA LEU A 382 2.43 8.69 7.52
C LEU A 382 2.28 7.51 6.54
N MET A 383 2.58 7.73 5.25
CA MET A 383 2.52 6.66 4.25
C MET A 383 3.46 5.50 4.56
N VAL A 384 4.68 5.77 5.03
CA VAL A 384 5.62 4.68 5.39
C VAL A 384 5.17 3.97 6.65
N PHE A 385 4.68 4.68 7.67
CA PHE A 385 4.10 4.02 8.84
C PHE A 385 2.97 3.08 8.45
N ILE A 386 2.08 3.51 7.56
CA ILE A 386 0.98 2.69 7.05
C ILE A 386 1.48 1.50 6.24
N ALA A 387 2.47 1.71 5.37
CA ALA A 387 3.09 0.63 4.62
C ALA A 387 3.62 -0.46 5.57
N ILE A 388 4.30 -0.07 6.66
CA ILE A 388 4.83 -1.01 7.68
C ILE A 388 3.70 -1.83 8.32
N ILE A 389 2.57 -1.20 8.70
CA ILE A 389 1.41 -1.94 9.22
C ILE A 389 0.93 -2.98 8.22
N TYR A 390 0.79 -2.59 6.94
CA TYR A 390 0.32 -3.50 5.90
C TYR A 390 1.35 -4.55 5.50
N ILE A 391 2.65 -4.32 5.72
CA ILE A 391 3.67 -5.35 5.60
C ILE A 391 3.46 -6.41 6.68
N ILE A 392 3.17 -5.99 7.91
CA ILE A 392 2.98 -6.89 9.04
C ILE A 392 1.65 -7.64 8.95
N GLY A 393 0.57 -6.94 8.59
CA GLY A 393 -0.81 -7.45 8.71
C GLY A 393 -1.51 -7.80 7.40
N SER A 394 -0.90 -7.57 6.23
CA SER A 394 -1.50 -7.84 4.91
C SER A 394 -0.45 -8.39 3.92
N ASN A 395 -0.88 -8.90 2.77
CA ASN A 395 0.02 -9.22 1.66
C ASN A 395 0.29 -7.96 0.82
N LEU A 396 1.18 -7.07 1.30
CA LEU A 396 1.55 -5.85 0.58
C LEU A 396 2.37 -6.11 -0.69
N PHE A 397 3.16 -7.19 -0.75
CA PHE A 397 4.10 -7.48 -1.85
C PHE A 397 3.43 -8.06 -3.11
N VAL A 398 2.16 -7.73 -3.32
CA VAL A 398 1.47 -7.95 -4.60
C VAL A 398 1.63 -6.69 -5.46
N PRO A 399 1.98 -6.81 -6.76
CA PRO A 399 2.38 -5.65 -7.58
C PRO A 399 1.36 -4.50 -7.52
N TYR A 400 0.08 -4.81 -7.73
CA TYR A 400 -1.00 -3.81 -7.75
C TYR A 400 -1.28 -3.14 -6.40
N ARG A 401 -0.77 -3.67 -5.28
CA ARG A 401 -0.87 -3.04 -3.95
C ARG A 401 0.38 -2.21 -3.65
N ALA A 402 1.56 -2.75 -3.92
CA ALA A 402 2.84 -2.10 -3.67
C ALA A 402 2.99 -0.80 -4.47
N VAL A 403 2.52 -0.78 -5.73
CA VAL A 403 2.61 0.41 -6.60
C VAL A 403 1.87 1.63 -6.07
N LEU A 404 0.84 1.46 -5.24
CA LEU A 404 0.07 2.60 -4.72
C LEU A 404 0.90 3.49 -3.78
N TYR A 405 1.98 2.96 -3.22
CA TYR A 405 2.87 3.70 -2.32
C TYR A 405 3.99 4.44 -3.09
N ILE A 406 4.30 4.01 -4.33
CA ILE A 406 5.39 4.58 -5.14
C ILE A 406 5.22 6.08 -5.40
N PRO A 407 4.05 6.60 -5.86
CA PRO A 407 3.87 8.03 -6.14
C PRO A 407 4.20 8.91 -4.93
N PHE A 408 3.87 8.44 -3.72
CA PHE A 408 4.13 9.17 -2.49
C PHE A 408 5.61 9.12 -2.09
N LEU A 409 6.32 8.03 -2.40
CA LEU A 409 7.77 7.96 -2.25
C LEU A 409 8.50 8.89 -3.24
N PHE A 410 7.96 9.15 -4.43
CA PHE A 410 8.54 10.08 -5.40
C PHE A 410 8.23 11.55 -5.12
N TYR A 411 7.15 11.86 -4.40
CA TYR A 411 6.88 13.22 -3.90
C TYR A 411 8.04 13.76 -3.04
N LEU A 412 8.79 12.84 -2.41
CA LEU A 412 10.00 13.16 -1.66
C LEU A 412 11.11 13.66 -2.57
N ALA A 413 11.37 13.00 -3.71
CA ALA A 413 12.60 13.17 -4.50
C ALA A 413 12.79 14.61 -5.04
N GLU A 414 11.70 15.31 -5.34
CA GLU A 414 11.73 16.60 -6.05
C GLU A 414 11.94 17.82 -5.14
N LYS A 415 11.65 17.73 -3.83
CA LYS A 415 11.92 18.83 -2.88
C LYS A 415 13.42 19.09 -2.67
N ASP A 416 14.28 18.11 -2.94
CA ASP A 416 15.73 18.29 -2.82
C ASP A 416 16.29 19.11 -3.99
N ASP A 417 15.83 18.86 -5.23
CA ASP A 417 16.28 19.64 -6.39
C ASP A 417 15.86 21.11 -6.27
N ASN A 418 14.67 21.40 -5.73
CA ASN A 418 14.22 22.79 -5.60
C ASN A 418 14.95 23.54 -4.48
N LYS A 419 15.28 22.89 -3.36
CA LYS A 419 16.07 23.52 -2.28
C LYS A 419 17.53 23.72 -2.64
N GLU A 420 18.11 22.78 -3.38
CA GLU A 420 19.49 22.91 -3.86
C GLU A 420 19.60 24.04 -4.90
N ASN A 421 18.61 24.17 -5.80
CA ASN A 421 18.55 25.29 -6.73
C ASN A 421 18.30 26.62 -6.01
N GLU A 422 17.39 26.67 -5.03
CA GLU A 422 17.11 27.88 -4.24
C GLU A 422 18.34 28.31 -3.41
N PHE A 423 19.09 27.38 -2.82
CA PHE A 423 20.35 27.66 -2.12
C PHE A 423 21.44 28.14 -3.08
N ILE A 424 21.56 27.53 -4.26
CA ILE A 424 22.52 27.97 -5.30
C ILE A 424 22.15 29.35 -5.84
N ASP A 425 20.86 29.65 -6.00
CA ASP A 425 20.38 30.94 -6.48
C ASP A 425 20.57 32.03 -5.41
N VAL A 426 20.42 31.70 -4.12
CA VAL A 426 20.77 32.59 -2.99
C VAL A 426 22.28 32.85 -2.95
N ILE A 427 23.13 31.83 -3.13
CA ILE A 427 24.59 32.00 -3.19
C ILE A 427 24.99 32.87 -4.39
N LYS A 428 24.40 32.63 -5.56
CA LYS A 428 24.67 33.42 -6.77
C LYS A 428 24.20 34.86 -6.64
N GLY A 429 23.03 35.09 -6.04
CA GLY A 429 22.52 36.43 -5.72
C GLY A 429 23.47 37.20 -4.80
N ASN A 430 23.93 36.55 -3.72
CA ASN A 430 24.88 37.14 -2.78
C ASN A 430 26.26 37.41 -3.39
N LEU A 431 26.73 36.57 -4.31
CA LEU A 431 27.97 36.80 -5.05
C LEU A 431 27.86 37.98 -6.01
N TYR A 432 26.73 38.10 -6.73
CA TYR A 432 26.46 39.23 -7.62
C TYR A 432 26.38 40.57 -6.88
N GLU A 433 25.80 40.58 -5.68
CA GLU A 433 25.78 41.76 -4.81
C GLU A 433 27.19 42.15 -4.35
N LYS A 434 28.02 41.17 -4.02
CA LYS A 434 29.41 41.38 -3.58
C LYS A 434 30.27 41.96 -4.71
N ASP A 435 30.14 41.45 -5.93
CA ASP A 435 30.85 41.97 -7.10
C ASP A 435 30.37 43.38 -7.48
N ARG A 436 29.08 43.68 -7.28
CA ARG A 436 28.52 45.02 -7.52
C ARG A 436 29.03 46.03 -6.49
N ILE A 437 29.15 45.66 -5.22
CA ILE A 437 29.69 46.50 -4.15
C ILE A 437 31.18 46.78 -4.39
N ASN A 438 31.96 45.77 -4.79
CA ASN A 438 33.38 45.95 -5.11
C ASN A 438 33.60 46.90 -6.31
N ASN A 439 32.78 46.79 -7.36
CA ASN A 439 32.83 47.72 -8.51
C ASN A 439 32.41 49.16 -8.16
N ILE A 440 31.62 49.36 -7.09
CA ILE A 440 31.27 50.71 -6.59
C ILE A 440 32.41 51.28 -5.74
N LEU A 441 33.17 50.44 -5.04
CA LEU A 441 34.30 50.86 -4.20
C LEU A 441 35.59 51.13 -5.01
N GLU A 442 35.70 50.57 -6.23
CA GLU A 442 36.80 50.83 -7.15
C GLU A 442 36.60 52.08 -8.04
N ARG A 443 35.41 52.70 -8.00
CA ARG A 443 35.10 53.97 -8.67
C ARG A 443 35.10 55.11 -7.67
#